data_AF-A0A9N9K5B8-F1
#
_entry.id   AF-A0A9N9K5B8-F1
#
_cell.length_a   1.000
_cell.length_b   1.000
_cell.length_c   1.000
_cell.angle_alpha   90.00
_cell.angle_beta   90.00
_cell.angle_gamma   90.00
#
_symmetry.space_group_name_H-M   'P 1'
#
loop_
_entity.id
_entity.type
_entity.pdbx_description
1 polymer ?
#
loop_
_entity_poly.entity_id
_entity_poly.type
_entity_poly.pdbx_seq_one_letter_code
_entity_poly.pdbx_strand_id
1 'polypeptide(L)'
;RLYPNLEYIDLSGCKNITDVSICDIAHYCQKLEHFDISSCDISDLAIEKIATSSNNLKFLNIQLCGGISENAVKKLNSNIKVKGIDRFAWVVPHISARRAMTF
;
A
#
# COMPACT_ATOMS: atom_id res chain seq x y z
N ARG A 1 -14.58 11.92 -12.48
CA ARG A 1 -13.33 11.70 -11.70
C ARG A 1 -13.40 12.59 -10.48
N LEU A 2 -13.35 12.02 -9.27
CA LEU A 2 -13.52 12.81 -8.04
C LEU A 2 -12.33 13.75 -7.79
N TYR A 3 -11.09 13.30 -8.07
CA TYR A 3 -9.88 14.12 -7.92
C TYR A 3 -8.90 13.89 -9.10
N PRO A 4 -9.12 14.54 -10.26
CA PRO A 4 -8.39 14.24 -11.50
C PRO A 4 -6.92 14.67 -11.51
N ASN A 5 -6.49 15.48 -10.53
CA ASN A 5 -5.13 16.02 -10.42
C ASN A 5 -4.44 15.62 -9.12
N LEU A 6 -4.97 14.61 -8.41
CA LEU A 6 -4.36 14.15 -7.18
C LEU A 6 -3.12 13.32 -7.52
N GLU A 7 -1.96 13.81 -7.06
CA GLU A 7 -0.64 13.21 -7.31
C GLU A 7 -0.05 12.55 -6.06
N TYR A 8 -0.54 12.93 -4.88
CA TYR A 8 -0.05 12.43 -3.60
C TYR A 8 -1.21 12.11 -2.66
N ILE A 9 -1.19 10.92 -2.06
CA ILE A 9 -2.11 10.51 -1.00
C ILE A 9 -1.31 9.84 0.12
N ASP A 10 -1.62 10.21 1.35
CA ASP A 10 -1.14 9.55 2.55
C ASP A 10 -2.35 9.16 3.41
N LEU A 11 -2.54 7.84 3.58
CA LEU A 11 -3.54 7.21 4.43
C LEU A 11 -2.87 6.35 5.50
N SER A 12 -1.60 6.61 5.82
CA SER A 12 -0.85 5.81 6.79
C SER A 12 -1.56 5.73 8.14
N GLY A 13 -1.64 4.52 8.70
CA GLY A 13 -2.28 4.23 9.99
C GLY A 13 -3.80 4.41 10.01
N CYS A 14 -4.46 4.64 8.87
CA CYS A 14 -5.90 4.77 8.82
C CYS A 14 -6.60 3.42 9.01
N LYS A 15 -7.31 3.26 10.13
CA LYS A 15 -7.92 1.98 10.53
C LYS A 15 -9.19 1.60 9.79
N ASN A 16 -9.83 2.57 9.14
CA ASN A 16 -11.14 2.38 8.50
C ASN A 16 -11.05 2.35 6.97
N ILE A 17 -9.84 2.32 6.41
CA ILE A 17 -9.69 2.12 4.96
C ILE A 17 -9.84 0.64 4.65
N THR A 18 -10.40 0.37 3.49
CA THR A 18 -10.67 -1.00 3.00
C THR A 18 -10.08 -1.19 1.61
N ASP A 19 -9.94 -2.43 1.17
CA ASP A 19 -9.54 -2.73 -0.21
C ASP A 19 -10.43 -2.01 -1.23
N VAL A 20 -11.74 -1.88 -0.95
CA VAL A 20 -12.69 -1.14 -1.80
C VAL A 20 -12.28 0.33 -1.93
N SER A 21 -11.93 1.00 -0.83
CA SER A 21 -11.48 2.39 -0.88
C SER A 21 -10.20 2.57 -1.69
N ILE A 22 -9.25 1.62 -1.59
CA ILE A 22 -8.03 1.60 -2.40
C ILE A 22 -8.36 1.38 -3.87
N CYS A 23 -9.32 0.50 -4.16
CA CYS A 23 -9.78 0.25 -5.53
C CYS A 23 -10.36 1.49 -6.18
N ASP A 24 -11.20 2.24 -5.45
CA ASP A 24 -11.78 3.49 -5.93
C ASP A 24 -10.70 4.55 -6.17
N ILE A 25 -9.75 4.70 -5.25
CA ILE A 25 -8.62 5.62 -5.41
C ILE A 25 -7.80 5.26 -6.66
N ALA A 26 -7.39 3.99 -6.80
CA ALA A 26 -6.62 3.52 -7.95
C ALA A 26 -7.38 3.68 -9.28
N HIS A 27 -8.72 3.53 -9.26
CA HIS A 27 -9.54 3.71 -10.45
C HIS A 27 -9.72 5.18 -10.83
N TYR A 28 -10.03 6.06 -9.87
CA TYR A 28 -10.38 7.45 -10.16
C TYR A 28 -9.19 8.42 -10.18
N CYS A 29 -8.12 8.14 -9.44
CA CYS A 29 -6.94 9.01 -9.29
C CYS A 29 -5.82 8.61 -10.25
N GLN A 30 -6.08 8.74 -11.55
CA GLN A 30 -5.16 8.27 -12.61
C GLN A 30 -3.84 9.04 -12.72
N LYS A 31 -3.71 10.19 -12.03
CA LYS A 31 -2.45 10.97 -11.93
C LYS A 31 -1.69 10.72 -10.63
N LEU A 32 -2.16 9.80 -9.78
CA LEU A 32 -1.52 9.52 -8.50
C LEU A 32 -0.09 8.99 -8.74
N GLU A 33 0.90 9.67 -8.17
CA GLU A 33 2.32 9.31 -8.27
C GLU A 33 2.85 8.74 -6.94
N HIS A 34 2.29 9.18 -5.81
CA HIS A 34 2.69 8.75 -4.48
C HIS A 34 1.50 8.29 -3.66
N PHE A 35 1.58 7.07 -3.14
CA PHE A 35 0.53 6.51 -2.29
C PHE A 35 1.12 5.84 -1.05
N ASP A 36 0.84 6.40 0.12
CA ASP A 36 1.17 5.78 1.40
C ASP A 36 -0.09 5.14 2.01
N ILE A 37 -0.04 3.83 2.19
CA ILE A 37 -1.08 3.02 2.85
C ILE A 37 -0.46 2.15 3.94
N SER A 38 0.68 2.58 4.50
CA SER A 38 1.39 1.84 5.54
C SER A 38 0.58 1.75 6.83
N SER A 39 0.76 0.66 7.59
CA SER A 39 0.02 0.37 8.82
C SER A 39 -1.50 0.33 8.66
N CYS A 40 -1.98 -0.08 7.48
CA CYS A 40 -3.40 -0.24 7.19
C CYS A 40 -3.77 -1.72 7.07
N ASP A 41 -5.01 -2.05 7.42
CA ASP A 41 -5.54 -3.41 7.33
C ASP A 41 -6.14 -3.65 5.94
N ILE A 42 -5.25 -3.97 5.00
CA ILE A 42 -5.56 -4.20 3.57
C ILE A 42 -4.94 -5.50 3.11
N SER A 43 -5.43 -6.03 1.99
CA SER A 43 -5.02 -7.33 1.45
C SER A 43 -4.38 -7.24 0.07
N ASP A 44 -3.96 -8.39 -0.45
CA ASP A 44 -3.53 -8.58 -1.84
C ASP A 44 -4.50 -7.97 -2.87
N LEU A 45 -5.80 -7.93 -2.58
CA LEU A 45 -6.80 -7.36 -3.48
C LEU A 45 -6.52 -5.88 -3.81
N ALA A 46 -6.10 -5.09 -2.82
CA ALA A 46 -5.71 -3.70 -3.02
C ALA A 46 -4.51 -3.58 -3.97
N ILE A 47 -3.50 -4.43 -3.80
CA ILE A 47 -2.28 -4.42 -4.59
C ILE A 47 -2.52 -4.88 -6.02
N GLU A 48 -3.32 -5.93 -6.21
CA GLU A 48 -3.73 -6.40 -7.54
C GLU A 48 -4.51 -5.32 -8.30
N LYS A 49 -5.37 -4.57 -7.59
CA LYS A 49 -6.08 -3.46 -8.21
C LYS A 49 -5.15 -2.31 -8.59
N ILE A 50 -4.19 -1.95 -7.73
CA ILE A 50 -3.17 -0.94 -8.04
C ILE A 50 -2.38 -1.37 -9.28
N ALA A 51 -1.95 -2.63 -9.34
CA ALA A 51 -1.19 -3.19 -10.46
C ALA A 51 -1.93 -3.09 -11.81
N THR A 52 -3.26 -3.22 -11.80
CA THR A 52 -4.08 -3.20 -13.02
C THR A 52 -4.65 -1.83 -13.37
N SER A 53 -4.68 -0.87 -12.44
CA SER A 53 -5.42 0.39 -12.62
C SER A 53 -4.55 1.65 -12.54
N SER A 54 -3.35 1.58 -11.93
CA SER A 54 -2.52 2.75 -11.66
C SER A 54 -1.44 2.91 -12.73
N ASN A 55 -1.62 3.90 -13.61
CA ASN A 55 -0.72 4.11 -14.75
C ASN A 55 0.48 5.03 -14.45
N ASN A 56 0.37 5.89 -13.44
CA ASN A 56 1.37 6.93 -13.13
C ASN A 56 2.01 6.78 -11.75
N LEU A 57 1.67 5.72 -11.00
CA LEU A 57 2.21 5.54 -9.67
C LEU A 57 3.72 5.31 -9.74
N LYS A 58 4.48 6.07 -8.95
CA LYS A 58 5.94 6.02 -8.87
C LYS A 58 6.41 5.49 -7.52
N PHE A 59 5.62 5.70 -6.47
CA PHE A 59 5.95 5.28 -5.12
C PHE A 59 4.73 4.71 -4.40
N LEU A 60 4.93 3.56 -3.75
CA LEU A 60 3.94 2.88 -2.93
C LEU A 60 4.57 2.45 -1.59
N ASN A 61 4.00 2.91 -0.48
CA ASN A 61 4.40 2.47 0.86
C ASN A 61 3.35 1.53 1.44
N ILE A 62 3.76 0.29 1.72
CA ILE A 62 2.94 -0.80 2.28
C ILE A 62 3.58 -1.38 3.55
N GLN A 63 4.48 -0.62 4.20
CA GLN A 63 5.09 -1.04 5.47
C GLN A 63 4.01 -1.38 6.50
N LEU A 64 4.24 -2.45 7.27
CA LEU A 64 3.35 -2.89 8.35
C LEU A 64 1.93 -3.28 7.89
N CYS A 65 1.72 -3.54 6.60
CA CYS A 65 0.48 -4.11 6.08
C CYS A 65 0.58 -5.64 6.06
N GLY A 66 0.13 -6.29 7.14
CA GLY A 66 0.29 -7.74 7.32
C GLY A 66 -0.51 -8.63 6.36
N GLY A 67 -1.53 -8.06 5.68
CA GLY A 67 -2.36 -8.79 4.72
C GLY A 67 -1.83 -8.80 3.28
N ILE A 68 -0.67 -8.18 3.01
CA ILE A 68 -0.09 -8.08 1.67
C ILE A 68 1.04 -9.09 1.50
N SER A 69 0.96 -9.87 0.42
CA SER A 69 1.89 -10.92 0.06
C SER A 69 3.01 -10.47 -0.87
N GLU A 70 4.19 -11.09 -0.79
CA GLU A 70 5.27 -10.85 -1.75
C GLU A 70 4.82 -11.17 -3.19
N ASN A 71 3.93 -12.15 -3.34
CA ASN A 71 3.41 -12.55 -4.65
C ASN A 71 2.52 -11.48 -5.26
N ALA A 72 1.67 -10.82 -4.46
CA ALA A 72 0.88 -9.68 -4.93
C ALA A 72 1.77 -8.51 -5.33
N VAL A 73 2.80 -8.20 -4.54
CA VAL A 73 3.75 -7.12 -4.84
C VAL A 73 4.51 -7.37 -6.15
N LYS A 74 4.87 -8.62 -6.45
CA LYS A 74 5.50 -9.00 -7.74
C LYS A 74 4.63 -8.72 -8.97
N LYS A 75 3.31 -8.56 -8.80
CA LYS A 75 2.39 -8.19 -9.90
C LYS A 75 2.42 -6.70 -10.22
N LEU A 76 2.98 -5.86 -9.35
CA LEU A 76 3.10 -4.42 -9.60
C LEU A 76 4.05 -4.15 -10.76
N ASN A 77 3.83 -3.01 -11.42
CA ASN A 77 4.76 -2.51 -12.42
C ASN A 77 6.14 -2.28 -11.79
N SER A 78 7.19 -2.81 -12.42
CA SER A 78 8.58 -2.71 -11.94
C SER A 78 9.10 -1.27 -11.79
N ASN A 79 8.43 -0.30 -12.41
CA ASN A 79 8.77 1.12 -12.29
C ASN A 79 8.27 1.76 -10.97
N ILE A 80 7.42 1.06 -10.22
CA ILE A 80 6.93 1.54 -8.92
C ILE A 80 7.98 1.22 -7.86
N LYS A 81 8.46 2.24 -7.16
CA LYS A 81 9.28 2.07 -5.97
C LYS A 81 8.40 1.65 -4.79
N VAL A 82 8.52 0.40 -4.36
CA VAL A 82 7.73 -0.15 -3.25
C VAL A 82 8.56 -0.16 -1.96
N LYS A 83 7.98 0.31 -0.85
CA LYS A 83 8.55 0.23 0.50
C LYS A 83 7.72 -0.72 1.36
N GLY A 84 8.36 -1.62 2.11
CA GLY A 84 7.68 -2.59 2.99
C GLY A 84 7.83 -4.06 2.64
N ILE A 85 8.64 -4.40 1.63
CA ILE A 85 9.05 -5.78 1.31
C ILE A 85 10.26 -6.21 2.18
N ASP A 86 10.55 -5.50 3.25
CA ASP A 86 11.71 -5.81 4.09
C ASP A 86 11.47 -7.20 4.72
N ARG A 87 12.35 -8.17 4.43
CA ARG A 87 12.27 -9.59 4.81
C ARG A 87 12.05 -9.87 6.31
N PHE A 88 12.05 -8.83 7.15
CA PHE A 88 11.86 -8.88 8.59
C PHE A 88 10.47 -8.42 9.06
N ALA A 89 9.67 -7.76 8.22
CA ALA A 89 8.32 -7.28 8.57
C ALA A 89 7.27 -8.41 8.64
N TRP A 90 7.55 -9.55 8.01
CA TRP A 90 6.67 -10.72 7.96
C TRP A 90 6.85 -11.68 9.14
N VAL A 91 7.91 -11.52 9.92
CA VAL A 91 8.21 -12.37 11.07
C VAL A 91 7.64 -11.81 12.37
N VAL A 92 6.93 -10.68 12.31
CA VAL A 92 6.16 -10.14 13.43
C VAL A 92 4.67 -10.32 13.17
N PRO A 93 4.12 -11.52 13.40
CA PRO A 93 2.68 -11.71 13.36
C PRO A 93 2.08 -10.86 14.48
N HIS A 94 1.36 -9.81 14.09
CA HIS A 94 0.22 -9.21 14.79
C HIS A 94 0.09 -9.48 16.31
N ILE A 95 1.15 -9.21 17.08
CA ILE A 95 1.10 -9.20 18.54
C ILE A 95 1.48 -7.79 18.93
N SER A 96 0.51 -7.11 19.52
CA SER A 96 0.60 -6.07 20.55
C SER A 96 1.98 -5.90 21.22
N ALA A 97 3.01 -5.46 20.50
CA ALA A 97 4.35 -5.27 21.03
C ALA A 97 4.86 -3.88 20.67
N ARG A 98 4.22 -2.87 21.26
CA ARG A 98 4.96 -1.68 21.72
C ARG A 98 6.00 -2.15 22.75
N ARG A 99 7.20 -2.53 22.32
CA ARG A 99 8.51 -2.39 23.01
C ARG A 99 9.54 -3.40 22.48
N ALA A 100 10.78 -2.90 22.42
CA ALA A 100 12.05 -3.59 22.14
C ALA A 100 12.31 -3.81 20.63
N MET A 101 13.40 -3.35 20.01
CA MET A 101 14.76 -3.08 20.49
C MET A 101 15.33 -1.89 19.68
N THR A 102 15.64 -0.74 20.29
CA THR A 102 17.04 -0.35 20.61
C THR A 102 17.99 -1.53 20.74
N PHE A 103 18.84 -1.73 19.74
CA PHE A 103 20.27 -1.42 19.78
C PHE A 103 20.72 -0.97 18.39
#